data_AF-A0A317JIC2-F1
#
_entry.id   AF-A0A317JIC2-F1
#
_cell.length_a   1.000
_cell.length_b   1.000
_cell.length_c   1.000
_cell.angle_alpha   90.00
_cell.angle_beta   90.00
_cell.angle_gamma   90.00
#
_symmetry.space_group_name_H-M   'P 1'
#
loop_
_entity.id
_entity.type
_entity.pdbx_description
1 polymer ?
#
loop_
_entity_poly.entity_id
_entity_poly.type
_entity_poly.pdbx_seq_one_letter_code
_entity_poly.pdbx_strand_id
1 'polypeptide(L)' 'MCLKGNQGKLHDEAENYFLQAMPMTPEESGCAYWKSEENAHGRIETREVWASDDIDWLPQKNDWAGLRSLVCVKRTT' A
#
# COMPACT_ATOMS: atom_id res chain seq x y z
N MET A 1 7.12 0.49 10.64
CA MET A 1 6.93 1.81 10.00
C MET A 1 5.93 2.55 10.85
N CYS A 2 6.32 3.69 11.44
CA CYS A 2 5.48 4.43 12.36
C CYS A 2 5.19 5.79 11.73
N LEU A 3 4.01 5.93 11.13
CA LEU A 3 3.47 7.24 10.79
C LEU A 3 2.85 7.80 12.07
N LYS A 4 3.52 8.77 12.68
CA LYS A 4 3.02 9.47 13.87
C LYS A 4 1.76 10.23 13.43
N GLY A 5 0.61 9.78 13.95
CA GLY A 5 -0.72 10.19 13.55
C GLY A 5 -0.98 11.69 13.74
N ASN A 6 -0.69 12.47 12.70
CA ASN A 6 -1.12 13.86 12.63
C ASN A 6 -1.94 14.21 11.39
N GLN A 7 -2.28 13.25 10.52
CA GLN A 7 -3.26 13.45 9.45
C GLN A 7 -3.98 12.13 9.08
N GLY A 8 -5.06 11.80 9.81
CA GLY A 8 -5.87 10.59 9.52
C GLY A 8 -6.31 10.49 8.05
N LYS A 9 -6.64 11.64 7.44
CA LYS A 9 -7.15 11.71 6.07
C LYS A 9 -6.23 11.08 5.02
N LEU A 10 -4.90 11.24 5.10
CA LEU A 10 -4.00 10.63 4.11
C LEU A 10 -3.98 9.10 4.26
N HIS A 11 -3.95 8.63 5.50
CA HIS A 11 -3.97 7.19 5.78
C HIS A 11 -5.29 6.56 5.33
N ASP A 12 -6.42 7.19 5.64
CA ASP A 12 -7.75 6.70 5.26
C ASP A 12 -7.90 6.63 3.73
N GLU A 13 -7.46 7.65 3.00
CA GLU A 13 -7.49 7.66 1.53
C GLU A 13 -6.58 6.59 0.92
N ALA A 14 -5.36 6.44 1.44
CA ALA A 14 -4.43 5.40 0.98
C ALA A 14 -4.96 3.99 1.30
N GLU A 15 -5.52 3.78 2.49
CA GLU A 15 -6.14 2.50 2.88
C GLU A 15 -7.31 2.16 1.95
N ASN A 16 -8.23 3.11 1.73
CA ASN A 16 -9.37 2.91 0.83
C ASN A 16 -8.91 2.57 -0.59
N TYR A 17 -7.92 3.29 -1.11
CA TYR A 17 -7.33 3.00 -2.42
C TYR A 17 -6.79 1.58 -2.52
N PHE A 18 -5.96 1.14 -1.56
CA PHE A 18 -5.41 -0.21 -1.59
C PHE A 18 -6.45 -1.30 -1.32
N LEU A 19 -7.49 -1.04 -0.53
CA LEU A 19 -8.61 -1.98 -0.36
C LEU A 19 -9.35 -2.24 -1.68
N GLN A 20 -9.45 -1.22 -2.55
CA GLN A 20 -10.01 -1.37 -3.89
C GLN A 20 -9.04 -2.06 -4.86
N ALA A 21 -7.73 -1.83 -4.73
CA ALA A 21 -6.71 -2.43 -5.58
C ALA A 21 -6.44 -3.92 -5.25
N MET A 22 -6.54 -4.33 -3.98
CA MET A 22 -6.27 -5.70 -3.52
C MET A 22 -7.06 -6.81 -4.26
N PRO A 23 -8.38 -6.68 -4.52
CA PRO A 23 -9.13 -7.70 -5.26
C PRO A 23 -8.91 -7.68 -6.78
N MET A 24 -8.23 -6.66 -7.32
CA MET A 24 -8.02 -6.49 -8.76
C MET A 24 -6.66 -7.07 -9.20
N THR A 25 -6.51 -7.34 -10.49
CA THR A 25 -5.19 -7.67 -11.04
C THR A 25 -4.25 -6.45 -11.04
N PRO A 26 -2.92 -6.63 -11.12
CA PRO A 26 -1.99 -5.50 -11.23
C PRO A 26 -2.25 -4.61 -12.44
N GLU A 27 -2.69 -5.22 -13.55
CA GLU A 27 -3.06 -4.49 -14.79
C GLU A 27 -4.32 -3.65 -14.60
N GLU A 28 -5.33 -4.16 -13.89
CA GLU A 28 -6.59 -3.44 -13.64
C GLU A 28 -6.46 -2.36 -12.55
N SER A 29 -5.69 -2.64 -11.50
CA SER A 29 -5.48 -1.71 -10.39
C SER A 29 -4.50 -0.58 -10.72
N GLY A 30 -3.69 -0.74 -11.77
CA GLY A 30 -2.56 0.16 -12.06
C GLY A 30 -1.47 0.13 -11.00
N CYS A 31 -1.54 -0.81 -10.04
CA CYS A 31 -0.55 -0.95 -8.97
C CYS A 31 0.49 -2.00 -9.35
N ALA A 32 1.75 -1.72 -9.05
CA ALA A 32 2.76 -2.76 -9.01
C ALA A 32 2.45 -3.70 -7.83
N TYR A 33 2.46 -5.02 -8.08
CA TYR A 33 2.21 -6.04 -7.07
C TYR A 33 3.41 -6.97 -6.93
N TRP A 34 3.75 -7.32 -5.70
CA TRP A 34 4.76 -8.31 -5.38
C TRP A 34 4.30 -9.21 -4.22
N LYS A 35 4.54 -10.51 -4.34
CA LYS A 35 4.25 -11.51 -3.31
C LYS A 35 5.48 -12.35 -3.02
N SER A 36 5.78 -12.53 -1.73
CA SER A 36 6.81 -13.47 -1.27
C SER A 36 6.27 -14.32 -0.12
N GLU A 37 6.59 -15.60 -0.14
CA GLU A 37 6.27 -16.56 0.91
C GLU A 37 7.58 -17.05 1.52
N GLU A 38 7.75 -16.83 2.83
CA GLU A 38 8.93 -17.25 3.56
C GLU A 38 8.53 -18.39 4.51
N ASN A 39 9.20 -19.54 4.37
CA ASN A 39 9.02 -20.66 5.29
C ASN A 39 10.16 -20.64 6.32
N ALA A 40 9.83 -20.29 7.56
CA ALA A 40 10.78 -20.28 8.66
C ALA A 40 10.27 -21.17 9.79
N HIS A 41 11.02 -22.23 10.11
CA HIS A 41 10.72 -23.15 11.23
C HIS A 41 9.28 -23.68 11.26
N GLY A 42 8.70 -23.98 10.10
CA GLY A 42 7.33 -24.51 9.98
C GLY A 42 6.23 -23.45 9.97
N ARG A 43 6.58 -22.16 10.08
CA ARG A 43 5.65 -21.04 9.87
C ARG A 43 5.81 -20.51 8.45
N ILE A 44 4.69 -20.32 7.75
CA ILE A 44 4.66 -19.68 6.44
C ILE A 44 4.25 -18.22 6.66
N GLU A 45 5.18 -17.30 6.44
CA GLU A 45 4.87 -15.87 6.39
C GLU A 45 4.63 -15.47 4.94
N THR A 46 3.43 -14.98 4.63
CA THR A 46 3.15 -14.37 3.33
C THR A 46 3.27 -12.86 3.45
N ARG A 47 4.08 -12.26 2.58
CA ARG A 47 4.19 -10.80 2.42
C ARG A 47 3.70 -10.42 1.03
N GLU A 48 2.72 -9.55 0.99
CA GLU A 48 2.18 -8.95 -0.22
C GLU A 48 2.45 -7.45 -0.19
N VAL A 49 2.88 -6.90 -1.32
CA VAL A 49 3.24 -5.50 -1.46
C VAL A 49 2.53 -4.93 -2.69
N TRP A 50 1.86 -3.80 -2.50
CA TRP A 50 1.30 -2.98 -3.57
C TRP A 50 2.00 -1.63 -3.56
N ALA A 51 2.38 -1.14 -4.73
CA ALA A 51 2.96 0.19 -4.88
C ALA A 51 2.30 0.92 -6.05
N SER A 52 2.04 2.20 -5.85
CA SER A 52 1.51 3.09 -6.88
C SER A 52 2.25 4.42 -6.86
N ASP A 53 2.78 4.83 -8.00
CA ASP A 53 3.30 6.18 -8.25
C ASP A 53 2.21 7.16 -8.71
N ASP A 54 1.04 6.65 -9.12
CA ASP A 54 -0.13 7.48 -9.42
C ASP A 54 -0.77 7.95 -8.12
N ILE A 55 -0.37 9.14 -7.67
CA ILE A 55 -0.87 9.81 -6.47
C ILE A 55 -1.65 11.08 -6.82
N ASP A 56 -1.95 11.30 -8.10
CA ASP A 56 -2.61 12.52 -8.55
C ASP A 56 -4.05 12.63 -8.05
N TRP A 57 -4.70 11.48 -7.83
CA TRP A 57 -6.03 11.35 -7.25
C TRP A 57 -6.11 11.77 -5.77
N LEU A 58 -4.98 11.83 -5.07
CA LEU A 58 -4.91 12.10 -3.64
C LEU A 58 -4.99 13.61 -3.36
N PRO A 59 -6.08 14.12 -2.75
CA PRO A 59 -6.26 15.55 -2.55
C PRO A 59 -5.23 16.16 -1.59
N GLN A 60 -4.73 15.39 -0.62
CA GLN A 60 -3.74 15.82 0.37
C GLN A 60 -2.29 15.73 -0.14
N LYS A 61 -2.05 15.39 -1.42
CA LYS A 61 -0.68 15.28 -1.95
C LYS A 61 0.14 16.56 -1.75
N ASN A 62 -0.50 17.72 -1.83
CA ASN A 62 0.14 19.02 -1.64
C ASN A 62 0.49 19.33 -0.18
N ASP A 63 -0.17 18.68 0.78
CA ASP A 63 0.17 18.80 2.21
C ASP A 63 1.47 18.04 2.54
N TRP A 64 1.90 17.15 1.65
CA TRP A 64 3.08 16.29 1.80
C TRP A 64 4.09 16.61 0.71
N ALA A 65 4.86 17.68 0.91
CA ALA A 65 5.91 18.10 -0.01
C ALA A 65 6.88 16.95 -0.33
N GLY A 66 6.94 16.57 -1.61
CA GLY A 66 7.80 15.48 -2.09
C GLY A 66 7.19 14.07 -1.99
N LEU A 67 5.89 13.93 -1.72
CA LEU A 67 5.18 12.67 -1.90
C LEU A 67 5.26 12.26 -3.38
N ARG A 68 5.68 11.02 -3.64
CA ARG A 68 5.88 10.48 -5.00
C ARG A 68 5.20 9.15 -5.26
N SER A 69 4.93 8.39 -4.20
CA SER A 69 4.30 7.09 -4.31
C SER A 69 3.70 6.68 -2.97
N LEU A 70 2.72 5.79 -3.05
CA LEU A 70 2.13 5.10 -1.92
C LEU A 70 2.50 3.62 -1.98
N VAL A 71 2.73 3.02 -0.82
CA VAL A 71 3.06 1.59 -0.70
C VAL A 71 2.23 0.98 0.42
N CYS A 72 1.55 -0.12 0.11
CA CYS A 72 0.86 -0.96 1.08
C CYS A 72 1.59 -2.29 1.24
N VAL A 73 1.77 -2.72 2.48
CA VAL A 73 2.39 -4.01 2.80
C VAL A 73 1.43 -4.78 3.70
N LYS A 74 0.99 -5.93 3.23
CA LYS A 74 0.16 -6.88 3.99
C LYS A 74 1.03 -8.07 4.39
N ARG A 75 1.03 -8.40 5.68
CA ARG A 75 1.67 -9.61 6.20
C ARG A 75 0.61 -10.52 6.78
N THR A 76 0.55 -11.74 6.27
CA THR A 76 -0.30 -12.80 6.79
C THR A 76 0.63 -13.89 7.34
N THR A 77 0.39 -14.31 8.58
CA THR A 77 1.26 -15.26 9.28
C THR A 77 0.49 -16.39 9.96
#